data_AF-A0A812QDY5-F1
#
_entry.id   AF-A0A812QDY5-F1
#
_cell.length_a   1.000
_cell.length_b   1.000
_cell.length_c   1.000
_cell.angle_alpha   90.00
_cell.angle_beta   90.00
_cell.angle_gamma   90.00
#
_symmetry.space_group_name_H-M   'P 1'
#
loop_
_entity.id
_entity.type
_entity.pdbx_description
1 polymer ?
#
loop_
_entity_poly.entity_id
_entity_poly.type
_entity_poly.pdbx_seq_one_letter_code
_entity_poly.pdbx_strand_id
1 'polypeptide(L)'
;MTCGLDPIVDLQVNLPGLAVVQISVDRQEDLAALLRITKTAILPRDRDKVSQLISPRGARPLRNGLSLRRAGLRCGDVLIAPLKRVPELATTETAFAALGALGAVATWGRSPNPGDDLVDGGAELRSGVVEVTAHASAFAALKEDGSVACWGAKATGGRSPAQLNQVVCIFNTERAFAALRRDGSVACWGDPLCGGDATEVAEALQSDVEFVFASASAFAALKRNGAVVTWGEGLTGANTSGVAHQLREGVQHIFSTKGAFVAIKEDGDVVAWGSSVDGGDASRVVADLRRQLIRDIYSTHSAFAAFMKDGSLVTWGNARNGGSSVGVAAEVLRRGGLRSIAAGEAAFAAICADGGVVAWGVPEWGGRCVSICEQLTEAWLQLSMGGLLGRRWFRSYLDSARLKTRASGDKNREVEMWEVRAT
;
A
#
# COMPACT_ATOMS: atom_id res chain seq x y z
N MET A 1 -10.46 11.22 -24.31
CA MET A 1 -9.43 10.22 -23.96
C MET A 1 -9.86 9.60 -22.64
N THR A 2 -10.20 8.32 -22.67
CA THR A 2 -10.68 7.52 -21.55
C THR A 2 -9.49 7.05 -20.74
N CYS A 3 -9.47 7.34 -19.44
CA CYS A 3 -8.44 6.87 -18.52
C CYS A 3 -8.71 5.38 -18.23
N GLY A 4 -8.40 4.47 -19.16
CA GLY A 4 -8.73 3.03 -19.06
C GLY A 4 -7.91 2.27 -18.00
N LEU A 5 -7.86 2.79 -16.77
CA LEU A 5 -7.25 2.17 -15.59
C LEU A 5 -8.28 1.19 -15.03
N ASP A 6 -7.97 -0.10 -14.96
CA ASP A 6 -8.69 -0.95 -14.00
C ASP A 6 -8.58 -0.29 -12.62
N PRO A 7 -9.63 -0.31 -11.78
CA PRO A 7 -9.60 0.30 -10.46
C PRO A 7 -8.41 -0.27 -9.68
N ILE A 8 -7.36 0.53 -9.53
CA ILE A 8 -6.25 0.16 -8.65
C ILE A 8 -6.74 0.50 -7.25
N VAL A 9 -7.01 -0.54 -6.48
CA VAL A 9 -7.07 -0.46 -5.03
C VAL A 9 -5.66 -0.78 -4.56
N ASP A 10 -4.81 0.25 -4.48
CA ASP A 10 -3.54 0.11 -3.78
C ASP A 10 -3.85 0.25 -2.29
N LEU A 11 -3.82 -0.89 -1.62
CA LEU A 11 -4.16 -1.01 -0.22
C LEU A 11 -2.86 -0.84 0.56
N GLN A 12 -2.46 0.42 0.76
CA GLN A 12 -1.42 0.73 1.72
C GLN A 12 -2.00 0.48 3.11
N VAL A 13 -1.81 -0.75 3.63
CA VAL A 13 -1.96 -1.05 5.05
C VAL A 13 -0.76 -0.42 5.77
N ASN A 14 -0.68 0.91 5.76
CA ASN A 14 0.40 1.63 6.42
C ASN A 14 0.23 1.58 7.94
N LEU A 15 -0.92 1.15 8.43
CA LEU A 15 -1.21 1.10 9.85
C LEU A 15 -2.04 -0.15 10.15
N PRO A 16 -1.79 -0.83 11.29
CA PRO A 16 -2.78 -1.75 11.81
C PRO A 16 -4.09 -0.94 12.03
N GLY A 17 -5.27 -1.50 11.72
CA GLY A 17 -6.56 -0.84 11.96
C GLY A 17 -7.10 0.14 10.90
N LEU A 18 -6.24 0.70 10.04
CA LEU A 18 -6.67 1.52 8.89
C LEU A 18 -6.25 0.88 7.56
N ALA A 19 -7.25 0.53 6.74
CA ALA A 19 -7.02 0.31 5.32
C ALA A 19 -7.04 1.68 4.63
N VAL A 20 -5.87 2.24 4.33
CA VAL A 20 -5.78 3.32 3.34
C VAL A 20 -5.90 2.65 1.99
N VAL A 21 -6.93 3.05 1.26
CA VAL A 21 -7.20 2.55 -0.08
C VAL A 21 -6.96 3.72 -1.01
N GLN A 22 -5.81 3.75 -1.65
CA GLN A 22 -5.59 4.67 -2.75
C GLN A 22 -6.32 4.12 -3.95
N ILE A 23 -7.34 4.84 -4.44
CA ILE A 23 -8.17 4.35 -5.53
C ILE A 23 -7.88 5.15 -6.79
N SER A 24 -7.23 4.49 -7.75
CA SER A 24 -7.12 5.03 -9.11
C SER A 24 -8.34 4.57 -9.89
N VAL A 25 -9.39 5.41 -9.96
CA VAL A 25 -10.66 5.00 -10.56
C VAL A 25 -10.78 5.39 -12.04
N ASP A 26 -11.25 4.47 -12.89
CA ASP A 26 -11.86 4.78 -14.18
C ASP A 26 -13.37 5.06 -14.05
N ARG A 27 -13.87 5.97 -14.90
CA ARG A 27 -15.12 6.74 -14.82
C ARG A 27 -16.43 5.94 -14.80
N GLN A 28 -16.40 4.60 -14.83
CA GLN A 28 -17.59 3.75 -15.00
C GLN A 28 -18.02 3.02 -13.72
N GLU A 29 -17.25 3.04 -12.64
CA GLU A 29 -17.61 2.32 -11.42
C GLU A 29 -18.55 3.12 -10.50
N ASP A 30 -19.30 2.42 -9.65
CA ASP A 30 -20.09 3.02 -8.57
C ASP A 30 -19.41 2.82 -7.21
N LEU A 31 -19.80 3.59 -6.20
CA LEU A 31 -19.20 3.48 -4.87
C LEU A 31 -19.39 2.08 -4.25
N ALA A 32 -20.42 1.33 -4.66
CA ALA A 32 -20.68 -0.01 -4.17
C ALA A 32 -19.66 -1.03 -4.71
N ALA A 33 -19.23 -0.88 -5.97
CA ALA A 33 -18.14 -1.62 -6.57
C ALA A 33 -16.84 -1.35 -5.82
N LEU A 34 -16.49 -0.08 -5.55
CA LEU A 34 -15.30 0.27 -4.75
C LEU A 34 -15.36 -0.31 -3.35
N LEU A 35 -16.48 -0.16 -2.64
CA LEU A 35 -16.66 -0.75 -1.31
C LEU A 35 -16.49 -2.27 -1.36
N ARG A 36 -17.01 -2.93 -2.41
CA ARG A 36 -16.85 -4.37 -2.62
C ARG A 36 -15.38 -4.74 -2.89
N ILE A 37 -14.66 -3.98 -3.71
CA ILE A 37 -13.24 -4.22 -4.03
C ILE A 37 -12.39 -4.04 -2.76
N THR A 38 -12.57 -2.93 -2.03
CA THR A 38 -11.94 -2.70 -0.71
C THR A 38 -12.22 -3.86 0.24
N LYS A 39 -13.48 -4.30 0.34
CA LYS A 39 -13.90 -5.43 1.15
C LYS A 39 -13.26 -6.76 0.74
N THR A 40 -13.00 -6.97 -0.55
CA THR A 40 -12.31 -8.19 -1.04
C THR A 40 -10.80 -8.12 -0.92
N ALA A 41 -10.23 -6.91 -0.90
CA ALA A 41 -8.80 -6.69 -0.71
C ALA A 41 -8.38 -6.77 0.77
N ILE A 42 -9.33 -6.61 1.70
CA ILE A 42 -9.14 -6.84 3.13
C ILE A 42 -9.34 -8.32 3.47
N LEU A 43 -8.64 -8.81 4.52
CA LEU A 43 -8.75 -10.19 4.98
C LEU A 43 -10.23 -10.62 5.11
N PRO A 44 -10.60 -11.85 4.70
CA PRO A 44 -11.99 -12.32 4.72
C PRO A 44 -12.70 -12.17 6.08
N ARG A 45 -11.94 -12.15 7.19
CA ARG A 45 -12.45 -11.96 8.56
C ARG A 45 -12.84 -10.52 8.90
N ASP A 46 -12.31 -9.54 8.19
CA ASP A 46 -12.51 -8.10 8.44
C ASP A 46 -13.37 -7.43 7.36
N ARG A 47 -13.83 -8.20 6.38
CA ARG A 47 -14.68 -7.78 5.25
C ARG A 47 -15.94 -7.04 5.69
N ASP A 48 -16.56 -7.44 6.78
CA ASP A 48 -17.79 -6.81 7.29
C ASP A 48 -17.52 -5.59 8.19
N LYS A 49 -16.24 -5.32 8.49
CA LYS A 49 -15.83 -4.24 9.38
C LYS A 49 -15.57 -2.93 8.64
N VAL A 50 -15.37 -2.97 7.31
CA VAL A 50 -15.45 -1.79 6.44
C VAL A 50 -16.91 -1.40 6.28
N SER A 51 -17.31 -0.40 7.06
CA SER A 51 -18.68 0.10 6.98
C SER A 51 -18.82 1.24 5.96
N GLN A 52 -17.77 2.04 5.75
CA GLN A 52 -17.83 3.31 5.00
C GLN A 52 -16.46 3.65 4.39
N LEU A 53 -16.46 4.33 3.25
CA LEU A 53 -15.28 4.99 2.68
C LEU A 53 -15.36 6.49 3.00
N ILE A 54 -14.26 7.08 3.41
CA ILE A 54 -14.14 8.50 3.71
C ILE A 54 -13.25 9.13 2.63
N SER A 55 -13.77 10.14 1.95
CA SER A 55 -12.96 11.01 1.11
C SER A 55 -12.31 12.10 1.99
N PRO A 56 -11.01 12.37 1.84
CA PRO A 56 -10.35 13.47 2.51
C PRO A 56 -10.83 14.83 1.99
N ARG A 57 -11.52 14.90 0.83
CA ARG A 57 -12.11 16.14 0.28
C ARG A 57 -13.31 16.71 1.05
N GLY A 58 -13.50 16.31 2.30
CA GLY A 58 -14.51 16.93 3.15
C GLY A 58 -14.87 16.16 4.43
N ALA A 59 -14.05 15.18 4.86
CA ALA A 59 -14.29 14.37 6.07
C ALA A 59 -15.75 13.93 6.23
N ARG A 60 -16.42 13.61 5.11
CA ARG A 60 -17.81 13.15 5.08
C ARG A 60 -17.84 11.71 4.58
N PRO A 61 -18.57 10.82 5.27
CA PRO A 61 -18.81 9.47 4.78
C PRO A 61 -19.41 9.50 3.38
N LEU A 62 -18.79 8.77 2.45
CA LEU A 62 -19.34 8.60 1.11
C LEU A 62 -20.60 7.72 1.21
N ARG A 63 -21.72 8.20 0.64
CA ARG A 63 -23.01 7.50 0.72
C ARG A 63 -23.09 6.40 -0.35
N ASN A 64 -23.40 5.17 0.08
CA ASN A 64 -23.65 4.03 -0.80
C ASN A 64 -24.71 4.37 -1.88
N GLY A 65 -24.50 3.89 -3.10
CA GLY A 65 -25.41 4.10 -4.24
C GLY A 65 -25.17 5.38 -5.05
N LEU A 66 -24.13 6.16 -4.75
CA LEU A 66 -23.67 7.26 -5.60
C LEU A 66 -22.72 6.74 -6.68
N SER A 67 -22.85 7.29 -7.90
CA SER A 67 -21.78 7.21 -8.88
C SER A 67 -20.59 8.05 -8.41
N LEU A 68 -19.38 7.68 -8.81
CA LEU A 68 -18.15 8.36 -8.37
C LEU A 68 -18.14 9.84 -8.71
N ARG A 69 -18.68 10.19 -9.89
CA ARG A 69 -18.88 11.58 -10.31
C ARG A 69 -19.83 12.35 -9.40
N ARG A 70 -20.89 11.71 -8.89
CA ARG A 70 -21.83 12.29 -7.93
C ARG A 70 -21.27 12.34 -6.50
N ALA A 71 -20.34 11.44 -6.19
CA ALA A 71 -19.55 11.47 -4.96
C ALA A 71 -18.42 12.52 -5.01
N GLY A 72 -18.18 13.14 -6.18
CA GLY A 72 -17.13 14.13 -6.38
C GLY A 72 -15.72 13.54 -6.46
N LEU A 73 -15.60 12.22 -6.60
CA LEU A 73 -14.32 11.52 -6.63
C LEU A 73 -13.65 11.63 -8.01
N ARG A 74 -12.32 11.74 -8.01
CA ARG A 74 -11.46 11.76 -9.20
C ARG A 74 -10.47 10.59 -9.16
N CYS A 75 -9.95 10.22 -10.33
CA CYS A 75 -8.78 9.36 -10.41
C CYS A 75 -7.62 10.05 -9.66
N GLY A 76 -6.96 9.35 -8.74
CA GLY A 76 -6.01 9.98 -7.82
C GLY A 76 -6.45 9.96 -6.36
N ASP A 77 -7.76 9.99 -6.12
CA ASP A 77 -8.28 10.24 -4.78
C ASP A 77 -7.90 9.11 -3.81
N VAL A 78 -7.27 9.49 -2.71
CA VAL A 78 -6.97 8.57 -1.61
C VAL A 78 -8.21 8.43 -0.75
N LEU A 79 -8.73 7.22 -0.57
CA LEU A 79 -9.86 6.97 0.33
C LEU A 79 -9.38 6.29 1.61
N ILE A 80 -9.99 6.68 2.73
CA ILE A 80 -9.72 6.07 4.03
C ILE A 80 -10.89 5.15 4.36
N ALA A 81 -10.61 3.87 4.59
CA ALA A 81 -11.60 2.88 5.00
C ALA A 81 -11.40 2.54 6.49
N PRO A 82 -12.04 3.27 7.43
CA PRO A 82 -11.94 2.92 8.83
C PRO A 82 -12.58 1.56 9.10
N LEU A 83 -11.82 0.65 9.72
CA LEU A 83 -12.31 -0.65 10.14
C LEU A 83 -12.97 -0.53 11.51
N LYS A 84 -14.26 -0.84 11.62
CA LYS A 84 -14.93 -0.82 12.93
C LYS A 84 -14.45 -1.97 13.81
N ARG A 85 -13.90 -1.61 14.98
CA ARG A 85 -13.71 -2.48 16.15
C ARG A 85 -12.94 -3.78 15.83
N VAL A 86 -11.88 -3.66 15.05
CA VAL A 86 -10.89 -4.75 14.94
C VAL A 86 -9.96 -4.62 16.11
N PRO A 87 -9.69 -5.71 16.85
CA PRO A 87 -8.53 -5.72 17.72
C PRO A 87 -7.28 -5.44 16.90
N GLU A 88 -6.56 -4.39 17.29
CA GLU A 88 -5.41 -3.87 16.55
C GLU A 88 -4.15 -4.09 17.38
N LEU A 89 -3.02 -4.37 16.73
CA LEU A 89 -1.72 -4.46 17.38
C LEU A 89 -0.77 -3.45 16.75
N ALA A 90 -0.23 -2.56 17.57
CA ALA A 90 0.84 -1.64 17.21
C ALA A 90 2.14 -2.07 17.90
N THR A 91 3.27 -1.88 17.22
CA THR A 91 4.58 -2.34 17.70
C THR A 91 5.62 -1.24 17.59
N THR A 92 6.34 -1.01 18.69
CA THR A 92 7.64 -0.32 18.67
C THR A 92 8.75 -1.37 18.60
N GLU A 93 10.02 -0.95 18.60
CA GLU A 93 11.15 -1.89 18.66
C GLU A 93 11.17 -2.73 19.95
N THR A 94 10.56 -2.24 21.03
CA THR A 94 10.67 -2.83 22.36
C THR A 94 9.33 -3.11 23.05
N ALA A 95 8.21 -2.64 22.50
CA ALA A 95 6.90 -2.73 23.12
C ALA A 95 5.76 -2.95 22.13
N PHE A 96 4.63 -3.38 22.66
CA PHE A 96 3.39 -3.67 21.95
C PHE A 96 2.25 -2.85 22.57
N ALA A 97 1.27 -2.49 21.75
CA ALA A 97 -0.01 -1.96 22.17
C ALA A 97 -1.13 -2.73 21.48
N ALA A 98 -2.16 -3.14 22.23
CA ALA A 98 -3.38 -3.72 21.69
C ALA A 98 -4.56 -2.78 21.88
N LEU A 99 -5.31 -2.54 20.80
CA LEU A 99 -6.63 -1.94 20.86
C LEU A 99 -7.68 -3.04 21.04
N GLY A 100 -8.47 -2.96 22.11
CA GLY A 100 -9.62 -3.84 22.34
C GLY A 100 -10.86 -3.37 21.57
N ALA A 101 -11.82 -4.27 21.33
CA ALA A 101 -13.06 -3.97 20.60
C ALA A 101 -13.97 -2.90 21.27
N LEU A 102 -13.72 -2.57 22.54
CA LEU A 102 -14.41 -1.52 23.30
C LEU A 102 -13.65 -0.18 23.30
N GLY A 103 -12.57 -0.06 22.54
CA GLY A 103 -11.74 1.15 22.47
C GLY A 103 -10.81 1.36 23.66
N ALA A 104 -10.48 0.28 24.38
CA ALA A 104 -9.50 0.27 25.47
C ALA A 104 -8.14 -0.17 24.93
N VAL A 105 -7.05 0.47 25.37
CA VAL A 105 -5.68 0.13 24.95
C VAL A 105 -4.91 -0.53 26.09
N ALA A 106 -4.27 -1.65 25.80
CA ALA A 106 -3.34 -2.34 26.70
C ALA A 106 -1.92 -2.32 26.11
N THR A 107 -0.90 -2.05 26.92
CA THR A 107 0.49 -1.94 26.47
C THR A 107 1.41 -2.86 27.27
N TRP A 108 2.35 -3.54 26.62
CA TRP A 108 3.33 -4.43 27.27
C TRP A 108 4.67 -4.47 26.51
N GLY A 109 5.78 -4.80 27.19
CA GLY A 109 7.10 -4.90 26.58
C GLY A 109 8.23 -4.31 27.43
N ARG A 110 9.44 -4.20 26.86
CA ARG A 110 10.62 -3.66 27.55
C ARG A 110 10.53 -2.13 27.59
N SER A 111 10.29 -1.61 28.79
CA SER A 111 10.20 -0.18 29.09
C SER A 111 11.50 0.54 28.69
N PRO A 112 11.47 1.60 27.85
CA PRO A 112 12.69 2.30 27.50
C PRO A 112 13.24 3.16 28.65
N ASN A 113 12.46 3.47 29.71
CA ASN A 113 12.91 4.27 30.86
C ASN A 113 12.08 4.02 32.14
N PRO A 114 12.70 4.09 33.35
CA PRO A 114 11.98 3.99 34.63
C PRO A 114 11.06 5.21 34.80
N GLY A 115 9.75 4.98 34.79
CA GLY A 115 8.70 6.01 34.90
C GLY A 115 7.51 5.85 33.94
N ASP A 116 7.62 4.97 32.94
CA ASP A 116 6.61 4.75 31.90
C ASP A 116 5.89 3.38 32.03
N ASP A 117 5.70 2.87 33.26
CA ASP A 117 4.79 1.75 33.52
C ASP A 117 3.34 2.22 33.40
N LEU A 118 2.84 2.37 32.18
CA LEU A 118 1.40 2.32 31.90
C LEU A 118 0.99 0.84 31.84
N VAL A 119 1.01 0.16 32.98
CA VAL A 119 0.34 -1.16 33.14
C VAL A 119 -1.18 -1.01 33.01
N ASP A 120 -1.69 0.20 33.22
CA ASP A 120 -3.00 0.68 32.77
C ASP A 120 -2.73 1.87 31.87
N GLY A 121 -3.04 1.81 30.58
CA GLY A 121 -3.12 3.03 29.74
C GLY A 121 -3.84 4.10 30.54
N GLY A 122 -3.24 5.30 30.68
CA GLY A 122 -3.78 6.37 31.54
C GLY A 122 -5.28 6.56 31.29
N ALA A 123 -6.07 7.06 32.25
CA ALA A 123 -7.55 7.02 32.21
C ALA A 123 -8.20 7.33 30.84
N GLU A 124 -7.54 8.18 30.05
CA GLU A 124 -7.82 8.53 28.66
C GLU A 124 -7.78 7.41 27.60
N LEU A 125 -7.13 6.28 27.86
CA LEU A 125 -6.97 5.12 26.97
C LEU A 125 -7.86 3.93 27.37
N ARG A 126 -8.75 4.12 28.36
CA ARG A 126 -9.66 3.08 28.85
C ARG A 126 -10.88 2.88 27.97
N SER A 127 -11.20 3.83 27.11
CA SER A 127 -12.32 3.77 26.16
C SER A 127 -12.20 4.84 25.08
N GLY A 128 -12.90 4.64 23.97
CA GLY A 128 -13.06 5.67 22.93
C GLY A 128 -11.86 5.81 22.00
N VAL A 129 -10.85 4.94 22.08
CA VAL A 129 -9.78 4.84 21.09
C VAL A 129 -10.30 4.10 19.86
N VAL A 130 -10.01 4.63 18.66
CA VAL A 130 -10.41 4.05 17.37
C VAL A 130 -9.23 3.46 16.58
N GLU A 131 -8.00 3.88 16.89
CA GLU A 131 -6.80 3.51 16.16
C GLU A 131 -5.57 3.70 17.06
N VAL A 132 -4.57 2.84 16.92
CA VAL A 132 -3.28 2.97 17.62
C VAL A 132 -2.13 2.84 16.63
N THR A 133 -1.43 3.93 16.37
CA THR A 133 -0.20 3.89 15.56
C THR A 133 1.05 3.88 16.45
N ALA A 134 2.14 3.35 15.90
CA ALA A 134 3.45 3.32 16.53
C ALA A 134 4.55 3.57 15.49
N HIS A 135 5.64 4.19 15.94
CA HIS A 135 6.94 4.11 15.27
C HIS A 135 7.97 3.45 16.21
N ALA A 136 9.27 3.58 15.95
CA ALA A 136 10.32 2.83 16.64
C ALA A 136 10.29 2.89 18.18
N SER A 137 9.77 3.97 18.78
CA SER A 137 9.93 4.24 20.22
C SER A 137 8.74 4.94 20.90
N ALA A 138 7.68 5.29 20.17
CA ALA A 138 6.49 5.93 20.73
C ALA A 138 5.20 5.49 20.02
N PHE A 139 4.09 5.71 20.70
CA PHE A 139 2.75 5.39 20.27
C PHE A 139 1.88 6.64 20.23
N ALA A 140 0.87 6.63 19.35
CA ALA A 140 -0.21 7.60 19.35
C ALA A 140 -1.56 6.88 19.14
N ALA A 141 -2.55 7.23 19.95
CA ALA A 141 -3.92 6.74 19.85
C ALA A 141 -4.85 7.86 19.39
N LEU A 142 -5.60 7.61 18.32
CA LEU A 142 -6.69 8.48 17.87
C LEU A 142 -7.98 8.09 18.59
N LYS A 143 -8.72 9.07 19.11
CA LYS A 143 -10.00 8.86 19.80
C LYS A 143 -11.21 9.22 18.93
N GLU A 144 -12.39 8.69 19.26
CA GLU A 144 -13.67 8.93 18.56
C GLU A 144 -14.03 10.43 18.47
N ASP A 145 -13.65 11.22 19.47
CA ASP A 145 -13.86 12.66 19.51
C ASP A 145 -12.87 13.46 18.63
N GLY A 146 -11.87 12.78 18.05
CA GLY A 146 -10.81 13.37 17.23
C GLY A 146 -9.64 13.93 18.04
N SER A 147 -9.55 13.64 19.34
CA SER A 147 -8.37 13.93 20.16
C SER A 147 -7.31 12.82 20.05
N VAL A 148 -6.06 13.13 20.45
CA VAL A 148 -4.93 12.20 20.35
C VAL A 148 -4.20 12.06 21.69
N ALA A 149 -3.98 10.81 22.11
CA ALA A 149 -3.18 10.48 23.29
C ALA A 149 -1.87 9.80 22.86
N CYS A 150 -0.73 10.27 23.34
CA CYS A 150 0.60 9.73 23.01
C CYS A 150 1.32 9.23 24.27
N TRP A 151 2.14 8.18 24.11
CA TRP A 151 2.99 7.64 25.17
C TRP A 151 4.27 7.03 24.60
N GLY A 152 5.26 6.76 25.47
CA GLY A 152 6.58 6.27 25.09
C GLY A 152 7.65 7.37 25.10
N ALA A 153 8.67 7.25 24.24
CA ALA A 153 9.82 8.14 24.27
C ALA A 153 9.46 9.60 23.98
N LYS A 154 9.62 10.46 25.00
CA LYS A 154 9.22 11.88 24.98
C LYS A 154 9.90 12.69 23.87
N ALA A 155 11.17 12.38 23.56
CA ALA A 155 11.96 13.08 22.55
C ALA A 155 11.48 12.83 21.12
N THR A 156 10.76 11.73 20.89
CA THR A 156 10.34 11.28 19.56
C THR A 156 8.82 11.21 19.44
N GLY A 157 8.08 11.93 20.29
CA GLY A 157 6.63 12.06 20.12
C GLY A 157 5.76 11.31 21.13
N GLY A 158 6.37 10.70 22.16
CA GLY A 158 5.64 10.09 23.27
C GLY A 158 4.93 11.08 24.21
N ARG A 159 4.86 12.37 23.86
CA ARG A 159 4.06 13.38 24.56
C ARG A 159 2.99 13.91 23.61
N SER A 160 1.74 13.91 24.06
CA SER A 160 0.66 14.55 23.31
C SER A 160 0.95 16.04 23.12
N PRO A 161 0.91 16.56 21.89
CA PRO A 161 0.93 18.01 21.68
C PRO A 161 -0.35 18.63 22.26
N ALA A 162 -0.23 19.87 22.76
CA ALA A 162 -1.38 20.58 23.32
C ALA A 162 -2.46 20.81 22.25
N GLN A 163 -3.74 20.59 22.60
CA GLN A 163 -4.90 20.93 21.77
C GLN A 163 -4.93 20.24 20.39
N LEU A 164 -4.50 18.98 20.31
CA LEU A 164 -4.62 18.19 19.09
C LEU A 164 -6.03 17.57 19.00
N ASN A 165 -6.95 18.29 18.35
CA ASN A 165 -8.36 17.94 18.21
C ASN A 165 -8.77 17.83 16.73
N GLN A 166 -9.95 17.26 16.49
CA GLN A 166 -10.52 17.10 15.14
C GLN A 166 -9.60 16.34 14.17
N VAL A 167 -8.73 15.48 14.70
CA VAL A 167 -7.87 14.60 13.90
C VAL A 167 -8.72 13.54 13.22
N VAL A 168 -8.37 13.23 11.97
CA VAL A 168 -8.99 12.17 11.18
C VAL A 168 -8.04 11.03 10.85
N CYS A 169 -6.74 11.29 10.83
CA CYS A 169 -5.72 10.31 10.52
C CYS A 169 -4.39 10.73 11.15
N ILE A 170 -3.62 9.76 11.63
CA ILE A 170 -2.25 9.97 12.11
C ILE A 170 -1.29 9.26 11.14
N PHE A 171 -0.17 9.90 10.87
CA PHE A 171 0.92 9.39 10.04
C PHE A 171 2.20 9.45 10.86
N ASN A 172 3.18 8.61 10.54
CA ASN A 172 4.45 8.59 11.25
C ASN A 172 5.65 8.36 10.32
N THR A 173 6.77 8.97 10.67
CA THR A 173 8.10 8.56 10.24
C THR A 173 8.67 7.58 11.28
N GLU A 174 9.97 7.29 11.26
CA GLU A 174 10.58 6.43 12.28
C GLU A 174 10.64 7.09 13.68
N ARG A 175 10.57 8.44 13.75
CA ARG A 175 10.74 9.20 15.02
C ARG A 175 9.82 10.43 15.19
N ALA A 176 8.84 10.61 14.32
CA ALA A 176 7.89 11.72 14.42
C ALA A 176 6.49 11.33 13.92
N PHE A 177 5.51 12.15 14.28
CA PHE A 177 4.12 12.00 13.87
C PHE A 177 3.61 13.26 13.16
N ALA A 178 2.64 13.07 12.28
CA ALA A 178 1.84 14.11 11.66
C ALA A 178 0.36 13.73 11.74
N ALA A 179 -0.50 14.65 12.15
CA ALA A 179 -1.94 14.46 12.24
C ALA A 179 -2.66 15.33 11.23
N LEU A 180 -3.45 14.71 10.36
CA LEU A 180 -4.37 15.40 9.45
C LEU A 180 -5.68 15.70 10.19
N ARG A 181 -6.12 16.95 10.15
CA ARG A 181 -7.37 17.41 10.76
C ARG A 181 -8.51 17.51 9.76
N ARG A 182 -9.76 17.54 10.26
CA ARG A 182 -10.98 17.64 9.43
C ARG A 182 -11.04 18.88 8.53
N ASP A 183 -10.37 19.96 8.92
CA ASP A 183 -10.27 21.20 8.16
C ASP A 183 -9.21 21.18 7.05
N GLY A 184 -8.46 20.08 6.92
CA GLY A 184 -7.37 19.94 5.96
C GLY A 184 -6.06 20.58 6.44
N SER A 185 -5.94 20.92 7.72
CA SER A 185 -4.67 21.32 8.33
C SER A 185 -3.88 20.12 8.86
N VAL A 186 -2.57 20.28 9.00
CA VAL A 186 -1.66 19.26 9.55
C VAL A 186 -0.93 19.79 10.77
N ALA A 187 -0.88 18.98 11.83
CA ALA A 187 -0.08 19.25 13.02
C ALA A 187 1.00 18.17 13.18
N CYS A 188 2.23 18.57 13.49
CA CYS A 188 3.38 17.66 13.60
C CYS A 188 3.94 17.70 15.02
N TRP A 189 4.51 16.58 15.48
CA TRP A 189 5.23 16.49 16.76
C TRP A 189 6.21 15.33 16.76
N GLY A 190 7.16 15.35 17.69
CA GLY A 190 8.22 14.34 17.82
C GLY A 190 9.58 14.92 17.48
N ASP A 191 10.46 14.10 16.89
CA ASP A 191 11.82 14.53 16.58
C ASP A 191 11.82 15.58 15.44
N PRO A 192 12.33 16.81 15.68
CA PRO A 192 12.34 17.86 14.67
C PRO A 192 13.06 17.46 13.38
N LEU A 193 14.15 16.69 13.48
CA LEU A 193 14.93 16.25 12.32
C LEU A 193 14.18 15.20 11.48
N CYS A 194 13.19 14.52 12.04
CA CYS A 194 12.38 13.53 11.33
C CYS A 194 10.99 14.06 10.94
N GLY A 195 10.80 15.38 10.90
CA GLY A 195 9.54 16.01 10.51
C GLY A 195 8.58 16.28 11.67
N GLY A 196 9.05 16.18 12.92
CA GLY A 196 8.31 16.60 14.11
C GLY A 196 8.16 18.12 14.24
N ASP A 197 8.94 18.89 13.47
CA ASP A 197 8.81 20.34 13.32
C ASP A 197 8.50 20.67 11.85
N ALA A 198 7.41 21.41 11.63
CA ALA A 198 6.95 21.86 10.32
C ALA A 198 6.84 23.39 10.24
N THR A 199 7.53 24.12 11.13
CA THR A 199 7.43 25.59 11.25
C THR A 199 7.74 26.29 9.92
N GLU A 200 8.72 25.83 9.16
CA GLU A 200 9.12 26.42 7.87
C GLU A 200 8.02 26.32 6.80
N VAL A 201 7.13 25.31 6.90
CA VAL A 201 6.05 25.08 5.95
C VAL A 201 4.66 25.25 6.58
N ALA A 202 4.59 25.83 7.78
CA ALA A 202 3.37 25.88 8.58
C ALA A 202 2.22 26.52 7.82
N GLU A 203 2.44 27.65 7.13
CA GLU A 203 1.43 28.34 6.32
C GLU A 203 0.84 27.45 5.23
N ALA A 204 1.68 26.63 4.57
CA ALA A 204 1.24 25.75 3.51
C ALA A 204 0.42 24.56 4.02
N LEU A 205 0.56 24.21 5.30
CA LEU A 205 -0.12 23.12 6.00
C LEU A 205 -1.36 23.55 6.80
N GLN A 206 -1.78 24.83 6.73
CA GLN A 206 -2.97 25.31 7.46
C GLN A 206 -4.30 24.87 6.83
N SER A 207 -4.30 24.43 5.57
CA SER A 207 -5.52 24.03 4.86
C SER A 207 -5.22 23.27 3.56
N ASP A 208 -6.28 22.67 3.01
CA ASP A 208 -6.30 21.99 1.72
C ASP A 208 -5.40 20.77 1.60
N VAL A 209 -4.82 20.25 2.69
CA VAL A 209 -4.13 18.97 2.68
C VAL A 209 -5.16 17.85 2.53
N GLU A 210 -4.96 17.00 1.53
CA GLU A 210 -5.80 15.84 1.23
C GLU A 210 -5.21 14.59 1.89
N PHE A 211 -3.90 14.40 1.81
CA PHE A 211 -3.24 13.24 2.38
C PHE A 211 -1.77 13.52 2.75
N VAL A 212 -1.21 12.72 3.65
CA VAL A 212 0.20 12.79 4.04
C VAL A 212 0.87 11.46 3.78
N PHE A 213 2.04 11.50 3.17
CA PHE A 213 2.91 10.36 2.91
C PHE A 213 4.18 10.52 3.74
N ALA A 214 4.78 9.40 4.14
CA ALA A 214 5.99 9.40 4.96
C ALA A 214 7.08 8.55 4.31
N SER A 215 8.33 9.02 4.42
CA SER A 215 9.55 8.21 4.29
C SER A 215 10.06 7.87 5.70
N ALA A 216 11.31 7.41 5.84
CA ALA A 216 11.88 7.13 7.16
C ALA A 216 12.02 8.38 8.04
N SER A 217 12.19 9.57 7.44
CA SER A 217 12.45 10.81 8.19
C SER A 217 11.90 12.09 7.56
N ALA A 218 11.10 11.98 6.50
CA ALA A 218 10.43 13.12 5.88
C ALA A 218 8.95 12.82 5.62
N PHE A 219 8.18 13.88 5.48
CA PHE A 219 6.78 13.81 5.08
C PHE A 219 6.56 14.58 3.78
N ALA A 220 5.53 14.15 3.04
CA ALA A 220 5.01 14.83 1.85
C ALA A 220 3.49 14.94 1.96
N ALA A 221 2.96 16.17 2.06
CA ALA A 221 1.53 16.44 2.03
C ALA A 221 1.06 16.70 0.60
N LEU A 222 0.12 15.91 0.12
CA LEU A 222 -0.60 16.14 -1.13
C LEU A 222 -1.78 17.07 -0.86
N LYS A 223 -1.82 18.21 -1.52
CA LYS A 223 -2.91 19.20 -1.43
C LYS A 223 -3.98 18.93 -2.48
N ARG A 224 -5.19 19.44 -2.23
CA ARG A 224 -6.38 19.28 -3.11
C ARG A 224 -6.18 19.80 -4.53
N ASN A 225 -5.29 20.77 -4.73
CA ASN A 225 -4.93 21.31 -6.04
C ASN A 225 -3.82 20.50 -6.75
N GLY A 226 -3.39 19.37 -6.18
CA GLY A 226 -2.29 18.56 -6.69
C GLY A 226 -0.90 19.14 -6.41
N ALA A 227 -0.78 20.14 -5.53
CA ALA A 227 0.51 20.62 -5.04
C ALA A 227 1.05 19.68 -3.95
N VAL A 228 2.36 19.60 -3.82
CA VAL A 228 3.03 18.82 -2.76
C VAL A 228 3.86 19.74 -1.87
N VAL A 229 3.70 19.59 -0.56
CA VAL A 229 4.49 20.29 0.47
C VAL A 229 5.29 19.25 1.24
N THR A 230 6.60 19.44 1.37
CA THR A 230 7.49 18.48 2.04
C THR A 230 8.19 19.10 3.25
N TRP A 231 8.46 18.29 4.28
CA TRP A 231 9.22 18.71 5.47
C TRP A 231 9.91 17.52 6.15
N GLY A 232 10.83 17.81 7.09
CA GLY A 232 11.68 16.81 7.76
C GLY A 232 13.10 16.75 7.18
N GLU A 233 13.71 15.56 7.18
CA GLU A 233 15.11 15.40 6.78
C GLU A 233 15.32 15.52 5.27
N GLY A 234 16.19 16.46 4.85
CA GLY A 234 16.42 16.85 3.47
C GLY A 234 16.79 15.69 2.55
N LEU A 235 17.70 14.82 3.00
CA LEU A 235 18.19 13.68 2.22
C LEU A 235 17.14 12.56 2.04
N THR A 236 16.10 12.54 2.88
CA THR A 236 15.03 11.52 2.84
C THR A 236 13.76 11.99 2.14
N GLY A 237 13.82 13.13 1.45
CA GLY A 237 12.75 13.64 0.60
C GLY A 237 12.11 14.96 1.04
N ALA A 238 12.62 15.61 2.10
CA ALA A 238 12.13 16.94 2.48
C ALA A 238 12.61 18.04 1.51
N ASN A 239 13.80 17.89 0.92
CA ASN A 239 14.33 18.85 -0.04
C ASN A 239 13.77 18.57 -1.45
N THR A 240 12.92 19.47 -1.93
CA THR A 240 12.31 19.42 -3.27
C THR A 240 12.84 20.49 -4.22
N SER A 241 13.89 21.23 -3.87
CA SER A 241 14.41 22.35 -4.66
C SER A 241 14.66 22.01 -6.15
N GLY A 242 15.16 20.81 -6.45
CA GLY A 242 15.40 20.34 -7.81
C GLY A 242 14.14 20.03 -8.63
N VAL A 243 13.01 19.77 -7.97
CA VAL A 243 11.73 19.36 -8.60
C VAL A 243 10.55 20.25 -8.23
N ALA A 244 10.78 21.35 -7.51
CA ALA A 244 9.74 22.18 -6.92
C ALA A 244 8.73 22.69 -7.96
N HIS A 245 9.18 23.03 -9.17
CA HIS A 245 8.30 23.48 -10.25
C HIS A 245 7.34 22.38 -10.75
N GLN A 246 7.73 21.10 -10.65
CA GLN A 246 6.94 19.94 -11.08
C GLN A 246 5.92 19.51 -10.03
N LEU A 247 6.13 19.91 -8.77
CA LEU A 247 5.29 19.56 -7.61
C LEU A 247 4.29 20.67 -7.23
N ARG A 248 4.18 21.74 -8.03
CA ARG A 248 3.25 22.86 -7.76
C ARG A 248 1.79 22.51 -8.02
N GLU A 249 1.53 21.58 -8.93
CA GLU A 249 0.19 21.15 -9.31
C GLU A 249 0.21 19.82 -10.07
N GLY A 250 -0.96 19.22 -10.22
CA GLY A 250 -1.17 18.06 -11.08
C GLY A 250 -0.65 16.73 -10.53
N VAL A 251 -0.10 16.68 -9.31
CA VAL A 251 0.21 15.41 -8.64
C VAL A 251 -1.09 14.71 -8.24
N GLN A 252 -1.20 13.42 -8.57
CA GLN A 252 -2.34 12.57 -8.21
C GLN A 252 -2.00 11.53 -7.16
N HIS A 253 -0.82 10.94 -7.25
CA HIS A 253 -0.39 9.83 -6.40
C HIS A 253 1.04 10.05 -5.93
N ILE A 254 1.34 9.66 -4.68
CA ILE A 254 2.69 9.67 -4.13
C ILE A 254 2.97 8.29 -3.53
N PHE A 255 4.18 7.79 -3.76
CA PHE A 255 4.71 6.57 -3.16
C PHE A 255 6.05 6.90 -2.52
N SER A 256 6.43 6.13 -1.50
CA SER A 256 7.68 6.35 -0.78
C SER A 256 8.51 5.07 -0.64
N THR A 257 9.82 5.25 -0.53
CA THR A 257 10.75 4.31 0.08
C THR A 257 11.20 4.91 1.41
N LYS A 258 12.17 4.29 2.11
CA LYS A 258 12.74 4.91 3.32
C LYS A 258 13.45 6.23 3.04
N GLY A 259 14.02 6.42 1.85
CA GLY A 259 14.84 7.58 1.53
C GLY A 259 14.32 8.48 0.41
N ALA A 260 13.24 8.11 -0.28
CA ALA A 260 12.78 8.83 -1.45
C ALA A 260 11.26 8.79 -1.61
N PHE A 261 10.77 9.67 -2.48
CA PHE A 261 9.40 9.69 -2.94
C PHE A 261 9.33 9.67 -4.46
N VAL A 262 8.21 9.18 -4.98
CA VAL A 262 7.84 9.32 -6.37
C VAL A 262 6.39 9.77 -6.48
N ALA A 263 6.14 10.75 -7.34
CA ALA A 263 4.81 11.25 -7.67
C ALA A 263 4.43 10.86 -9.10
N ILE A 264 3.17 10.46 -9.28
CA ILE A 264 2.53 10.32 -10.59
C ILE A 264 1.60 11.52 -10.79
N LYS A 265 1.77 12.21 -11.91
CA LYS A 265 0.99 13.39 -12.29
C LYS A 265 -0.19 13.03 -13.21
N GLU A 266 -1.16 13.94 -13.33
CA GLU A 266 -2.36 13.79 -14.17
C GLU A 266 -2.04 13.63 -15.66
N ASP A 267 -0.95 14.23 -16.12
CA ASP A 267 -0.42 14.08 -17.48
C ASP A 267 0.33 12.75 -17.70
N GLY A 268 0.45 11.92 -16.66
CA GLY A 268 1.20 10.66 -16.67
C GLY A 268 2.70 10.84 -16.41
N ASP A 269 3.18 12.07 -16.17
CA ASP A 269 4.57 12.27 -15.81
C ASP A 269 4.91 11.72 -14.43
N VAL A 270 6.15 11.27 -14.28
CA VAL A 270 6.71 10.77 -13.04
C VAL A 270 7.77 11.73 -12.53
N VAL A 271 7.65 12.12 -11.26
CA VAL A 271 8.62 12.98 -10.58
C VAL A 271 9.16 12.22 -9.38
N ALA A 272 10.45 11.93 -9.36
CA ALA A 272 11.13 11.31 -8.22
C ALA A 272 12.00 12.34 -7.50
N TRP A 273 12.08 12.26 -6.16
CA TRP A 273 12.94 13.11 -5.35
C TRP A 273 13.37 12.44 -4.04
N GLY A 274 14.36 13.03 -3.37
CA GLY A 274 15.01 12.46 -2.18
C GLY A 274 16.33 11.77 -2.53
N SER A 275 16.71 10.77 -1.74
CA SER A 275 17.95 10.00 -1.93
C SER A 275 17.96 9.31 -3.29
N SER A 276 18.94 9.63 -4.14
CA SER A 276 19.09 8.99 -5.45
C SER A 276 19.38 7.49 -5.35
N VAL A 277 20.03 7.06 -4.27
CA VAL A 277 20.29 5.64 -3.97
C VAL A 277 18.99 4.90 -3.66
N ASP A 278 18.02 5.57 -3.03
CA ASP A 278 16.75 4.98 -2.60
C ASP A 278 15.60 5.21 -3.60
N GLY A 279 15.92 5.64 -4.83
CA GLY A 279 14.95 5.82 -5.91
C GLY A 279 14.51 7.26 -6.17
N GLY A 280 15.13 8.24 -5.52
CA GLY A 280 14.86 9.67 -5.71
C GLY A 280 15.35 10.26 -7.04
N ASP A 281 15.95 9.43 -7.91
CA ASP A 281 16.30 9.78 -9.29
C ASP A 281 15.79 8.71 -10.26
N ALA A 282 14.79 9.08 -11.06
CA ALA A 282 14.20 8.23 -12.10
C ALA A 282 14.68 8.60 -13.51
N SER A 283 15.66 9.51 -13.67
CA SER A 283 16.09 10.03 -14.97
C SER A 283 16.52 8.95 -15.98
N ARG A 284 17.08 7.84 -15.49
CA ARG A 284 17.53 6.71 -16.32
C ARG A 284 16.38 5.87 -16.87
N VAL A 285 15.21 5.89 -16.22
CA VAL A 285 14.04 5.08 -16.57
C VAL A 285 12.84 5.92 -17.00
N VAL A 286 12.93 7.25 -16.94
CA VAL A 286 11.81 8.15 -17.25
C VAL A 286 11.27 7.96 -18.67
N ALA A 287 12.15 7.63 -19.62
CA ALA A 287 11.73 7.32 -20.98
C ALA A 287 10.86 6.06 -21.04
N ASP A 288 11.21 5.03 -20.26
CA ASP A 288 10.44 3.78 -20.17
C ASP A 288 9.12 3.98 -19.41
N LEU A 289 9.14 4.75 -18.33
CA LEU A 289 7.94 5.12 -17.58
C LEU A 289 6.93 5.92 -18.42
N ARG A 290 7.41 6.71 -19.40
CA ARG A 290 6.56 7.48 -20.33
C ARG A 290 6.09 6.68 -21.55
N ARG A 291 6.69 5.53 -21.84
CA ARG A 291 6.30 4.71 -23.00
C ARG A 291 4.93 4.08 -22.83
N GLN A 292 4.53 3.79 -21.60
CA GLN A 292 3.29 3.11 -21.26
C GLN A 292 2.64 3.75 -20.05
N LEU A 293 1.33 3.60 -19.90
CA LEU A 293 0.66 4.05 -18.70
C LEU A 293 1.05 3.17 -17.52
N ILE A 294 1.44 3.80 -16.42
CA ILE A 294 1.69 3.11 -15.16
C ILE A 294 0.34 2.61 -14.64
N ARG A 295 0.30 1.31 -14.31
CA ARG A 295 -0.80 0.70 -13.58
C ARG A 295 -0.61 0.93 -12.09
N ASP A 296 0.57 0.62 -11.56
CA ASP A 296 0.82 0.73 -10.12
C ASP A 296 2.31 0.84 -9.80
N ILE A 297 2.66 1.31 -8.60
CA ILE A 297 4.04 1.39 -8.11
C ILE A 297 4.15 0.67 -6.76
N TYR A 298 5.12 -0.23 -6.67
CA TYR A 298 5.46 -0.95 -5.44
C TYR A 298 6.82 -0.50 -4.94
N SER A 299 7.02 -0.49 -3.63
CA SER A 299 8.25 -0.03 -2.99
C SER A 299 8.84 -1.08 -2.06
N THR A 300 10.15 -1.27 -2.14
CA THR A 300 10.95 -1.83 -1.02
C THR A 300 11.46 -0.68 -0.14
N HIS A 301 12.34 -0.94 0.81
CA HIS A 301 12.96 0.13 1.59
C HIS A 301 13.79 1.12 0.76
N SER A 302 14.24 0.76 -0.45
CA SER A 302 15.13 1.61 -1.25
C SER A 302 15.01 1.45 -2.77
N ALA A 303 13.94 0.81 -3.26
CA ALA A 303 13.69 0.68 -4.68
C ALA A 303 12.20 0.74 -5.00
N PHE A 304 11.90 1.16 -6.22
CA PHE A 304 10.55 1.18 -6.78
C PHE A 304 10.44 0.20 -7.94
N ALA A 305 9.25 -0.38 -8.08
CA ALA A 305 8.85 -1.23 -9.19
C ALA A 305 7.52 -0.71 -9.77
N ALA A 306 7.56 -0.09 -10.94
CA ALA A 306 6.39 0.29 -11.71
C ALA A 306 5.89 -0.92 -12.52
N PHE A 307 4.64 -1.26 -12.26
CA PHE A 307 3.85 -2.17 -13.07
C PHE A 307 3.12 -1.34 -14.12
N MET A 308 3.43 -1.55 -15.39
CA MET A 308 2.80 -0.89 -16.53
C MET A 308 1.53 -1.62 -17.00
N LYS A 309 0.60 -0.90 -17.66
CA LYS A 309 -0.66 -1.48 -18.14
C LYS A 309 -0.54 -2.57 -19.19
N ASP A 310 0.54 -2.57 -19.95
CA ASP A 310 0.83 -3.61 -20.93
C ASP A 310 1.40 -4.89 -20.30
N GLY A 311 1.52 -4.95 -18.96
CA GLY A 311 2.11 -6.06 -18.25
C GLY A 311 3.63 -5.95 -18.09
N SER A 312 4.27 -4.89 -18.61
CA SER A 312 5.71 -4.70 -18.45
C SER A 312 6.11 -4.19 -17.07
N LEU A 313 7.40 -4.34 -16.75
CA LEU A 313 8.00 -4.00 -15.46
C LEU A 313 9.15 -3.00 -15.66
N VAL A 314 9.09 -1.89 -14.95
CA VAL A 314 10.18 -0.90 -14.88
C VAL A 314 10.56 -0.70 -13.42
N THR A 315 11.85 -0.76 -13.09
CA THR A 315 12.33 -0.61 -11.70
C THR A 315 13.45 0.41 -11.63
N TRP A 316 13.58 1.11 -10.51
CA TRP A 316 14.70 2.01 -10.23
C TRP A 316 14.98 2.13 -8.74
N GLY A 317 16.05 2.84 -8.38
CA GLY A 317 16.59 2.90 -7.02
C GLY A 317 17.72 1.90 -6.80
N ASN A 318 17.85 1.40 -5.58
CA ASN A 318 18.98 0.54 -5.21
C ASN A 318 18.90 -0.80 -5.94
N ALA A 319 19.83 -1.04 -6.86
CA ALA A 319 19.85 -2.23 -7.70
C ALA A 319 19.89 -3.55 -6.91
N ARG A 320 20.54 -3.58 -5.73
CA ARG A 320 20.58 -4.78 -4.87
C ARG A 320 19.23 -5.04 -4.20
N ASN A 321 18.49 -4.00 -3.86
CA ASN A 321 17.21 -4.08 -3.16
C ASN A 321 16.01 -4.08 -4.12
N GLY A 322 16.22 -4.53 -5.37
CA GLY A 322 15.15 -4.68 -6.35
C GLY A 322 15.03 -3.53 -7.37
N GLY A 323 15.90 -2.52 -7.32
CA GLY A 323 15.90 -1.38 -8.24
C GLY A 323 16.45 -1.68 -9.64
N SER A 324 16.71 -2.94 -9.95
CA SER A 324 17.14 -3.40 -11.27
C SER A 324 16.30 -4.58 -11.73
N SER A 325 15.60 -4.40 -12.83
CA SER A 325 14.81 -5.43 -13.52
C SER A 325 15.64 -6.18 -14.57
N VAL A 326 16.95 -5.87 -14.67
CA VAL A 326 17.89 -6.57 -15.54
C VAL A 326 17.92 -8.05 -15.15
N GLY A 327 17.52 -8.92 -16.07
CA GLY A 327 17.40 -10.37 -15.86
C GLY A 327 15.99 -10.86 -15.55
N VAL A 328 15.06 -10.00 -15.15
CA VAL A 328 13.66 -10.37 -14.86
C VAL A 328 12.67 -9.78 -15.85
N ALA A 329 12.91 -8.58 -16.38
CA ALA A 329 11.99 -7.92 -17.32
C ALA A 329 11.72 -8.78 -18.58
N ALA A 330 12.76 -9.39 -19.16
CA ALA A 330 12.59 -10.27 -20.32
C ALA A 330 11.80 -11.54 -19.96
N GLU A 331 12.01 -12.09 -18.77
CA GLU A 331 11.28 -13.27 -18.30
C GLU A 331 9.81 -12.96 -18.05
N VAL A 332 9.51 -11.82 -17.43
CA VAL A 332 8.14 -11.31 -17.26
C VAL A 332 7.41 -11.23 -18.61
N LEU A 333 8.06 -10.68 -19.63
CA LEU A 333 7.46 -10.57 -20.96
C LEU A 333 7.29 -11.94 -21.63
N ARG A 334 8.25 -12.86 -21.49
CA ARG A 334 8.11 -14.25 -21.98
C ARG A 334 6.93 -14.98 -21.35
N ARG A 335 6.61 -14.65 -20.10
CA ARG A 335 5.49 -15.21 -19.32
C ARG A 335 4.16 -14.48 -19.53
N GLY A 336 4.08 -13.60 -20.53
CA GLY A 336 2.85 -12.87 -20.88
C GLY A 336 2.59 -11.61 -20.06
N GLY A 337 3.59 -11.11 -19.34
CA GLY A 337 3.49 -9.90 -18.53
C GLY A 337 3.15 -10.17 -17.06
N LEU A 338 3.12 -9.11 -16.27
CA LEU A 338 2.77 -9.14 -14.86
C LEU A 338 1.26 -9.24 -14.64
N ARG A 339 0.88 -9.82 -13.51
CA ARG A 339 -0.48 -9.82 -12.96
C ARG A 339 -0.56 -9.12 -11.61
N SER A 340 0.41 -9.36 -10.73
CA SER A 340 0.53 -8.70 -9.42
C SER A 340 1.98 -8.69 -8.93
N ILE A 341 2.35 -7.69 -8.13
CA ILE A 341 3.64 -7.60 -7.45
C ILE A 341 3.39 -7.60 -5.94
N ALA A 342 4.30 -8.21 -5.19
CA ALA A 342 4.44 -8.07 -3.75
C ALA A 342 5.85 -7.54 -3.45
N ALA A 343 5.95 -6.63 -2.49
CA ALA A 343 7.21 -6.05 -2.04
C ALA A 343 7.51 -6.49 -0.61
N GLY A 344 8.77 -6.82 -0.35
CA GLY A 344 9.34 -6.97 0.98
C GLY A 344 10.31 -5.84 1.30
N GLU A 345 11.11 -6.00 2.35
CA GLU A 345 12.07 -4.96 2.76
C GLU A 345 13.14 -4.66 1.71
N ALA A 346 13.64 -5.69 1.02
CA ALA A 346 14.75 -5.58 0.08
C ALA A 346 14.58 -6.45 -1.19
N ALA A 347 13.39 -6.99 -1.41
CA ALA A 347 13.10 -7.85 -2.55
C ALA A 347 11.65 -7.69 -3.02
N PHE A 348 11.41 -8.06 -4.27
CA PHE A 348 10.08 -8.15 -4.85
C PHE A 348 9.83 -9.58 -5.32
N ALA A 349 8.56 -9.97 -5.32
CA ALA A 349 8.06 -11.15 -6.00
C ALA A 349 6.85 -10.75 -6.85
N ALA A 350 6.67 -11.36 -8.02
CA ALA A 350 5.55 -11.06 -8.89
C ALA A 350 4.99 -12.31 -9.53
N ILE A 351 3.68 -12.34 -9.71
CA ILE A 351 2.95 -13.37 -10.45
C ILE A 351 2.78 -12.88 -11.88
N CYS A 352 3.16 -13.71 -12.85
CA CYS A 352 3.00 -13.45 -14.28
C CYS A 352 1.63 -13.92 -14.80
N ALA A 353 1.30 -13.54 -16.04
CA ALA A 353 0.03 -13.89 -16.68
C ALA A 353 -0.15 -15.42 -16.85
N ASP A 354 0.94 -16.16 -17.06
CA ASP A 354 0.98 -17.62 -17.09
C ASP A 354 0.82 -18.29 -15.71
N GLY A 355 0.76 -17.51 -14.62
CA GLY A 355 0.71 -17.99 -13.24
C GLY A 355 2.07 -18.31 -12.61
N GLY A 356 3.16 -18.21 -13.37
CA GLY A 356 4.52 -18.36 -12.87
C GLY A 356 4.91 -17.21 -11.94
N VAL A 357 5.88 -17.47 -11.05
CA VAL A 357 6.39 -16.46 -10.11
C VAL A 357 7.83 -16.09 -10.48
N VAL A 358 8.10 -14.79 -10.52
CA VAL A 358 9.44 -14.22 -10.61
C VAL A 358 9.77 -13.49 -9.31
N ALA A 359 11.02 -13.54 -8.88
CA ALA A 359 11.48 -12.78 -7.72
C ALA A 359 12.83 -12.13 -8.02
N TRP A 360 13.07 -10.95 -7.45
CA TRP A 360 14.32 -10.20 -7.62
C TRP A 360 14.63 -9.33 -6.41
N GLY A 361 15.87 -8.87 -6.31
CA GLY A 361 16.40 -8.15 -5.14
C GLY A 361 17.29 -9.04 -4.29
N VAL A 362 17.39 -8.74 -3.00
CA VAL A 362 18.34 -9.43 -2.11
C VAL A 362 17.90 -10.89 -1.88
N PRO A 363 18.74 -11.89 -2.21
CA PRO A 363 18.37 -13.30 -2.09
C PRO A 363 17.90 -13.72 -0.69
N GLU A 364 18.55 -13.20 0.36
CA GLU A 364 18.27 -13.49 1.76
C GLU A 364 16.91 -12.98 2.22
N TRP A 365 16.32 -12.04 1.46
CA TRP A 365 15.03 -11.43 1.73
C TRP A 365 13.93 -11.89 0.75
N GLY A 366 14.16 -13.02 0.06
CA GLY A 366 13.20 -13.59 -0.89
C GLY A 366 13.44 -13.19 -2.34
N GLY A 367 14.54 -12.50 -2.65
CA GLY A 367 14.90 -12.07 -4.01
C GLY A 367 15.29 -13.19 -4.99
N ARG A 368 15.21 -14.46 -4.56
CA ARG A 368 15.36 -15.64 -5.43
C ARG A 368 14.20 -16.60 -5.20
N CYS A 369 13.52 -16.96 -6.28
CA CYS A 369 12.56 -18.06 -6.27
C CYS A 369 13.17 -19.25 -7.01
N VAL A 370 13.54 -20.32 -6.28
CA VAL A 370 14.22 -21.50 -6.86
C VAL A 370 13.47 -22.81 -6.60
N SER A 371 12.56 -22.87 -5.62
CA SER A 371 12.07 -24.17 -5.11
C SER A 371 10.55 -24.40 -5.10
N ILE A 372 9.69 -23.39 -5.32
CA ILE A 372 8.22 -23.52 -5.15
C ILE A 372 7.41 -23.31 -6.44
N CYS A 373 7.98 -22.72 -7.49
CA CYS A 373 7.25 -22.43 -8.73
C CYS A 373 6.80 -23.67 -9.51
N GLU A 374 7.52 -24.79 -9.41
CA GLU A 374 7.10 -26.03 -10.09
C GLU A 374 5.86 -26.66 -9.44
N GLN A 375 5.62 -26.44 -8.14
CA GLN A 375 4.51 -27.06 -7.40
C GLN A 375 3.19 -26.26 -7.46
N LEU A 376 3.23 -24.94 -7.64
CA LEU A 376 2.00 -24.13 -7.70
C LEU A 376 1.22 -24.33 -9.01
N THR A 377 1.90 -24.63 -10.10
CA THR A 377 1.27 -24.99 -11.38
C THR A 377 0.45 -26.29 -11.24
N GLU A 378 0.94 -27.27 -10.48
CA GLU A 378 0.21 -28.51 -10.18
C GLU A 378 -0.95 -28.30 -9.21
N ALA A 379 -0.81 -27.44 -8.21
CA ALA A 379 -1.87 -27.17 -7.24
C ALA A 379 -3.09 -26.49 -7.88
N TRP A 380 -2.89 -25.59 -8.85
CA TRP A 380 -3.99 -24.98 -9.62
C TRP A 380 -4.71 -25.99 -10.51
N LEU A 381 -3.96 -26.91 -11.15
CA LEU A 381 -4.52 -28.02 -11.92
C LEU A 381 -5.28 -29.00 -11.01
N GLN A 382 -4.76 -29.36 -9.84
CA GLN A 382 -5.43 -30.23 -8.87
C GLN A 382 -6.68 -29.59 -8.25
N LEU A 383 -6.67 -28.29 -7.93
CA LEU A 383 -7.83 -27.57 -7.39
C LEU A 383 -8.93 -27.39 -8.46
N SER A 384 -8.56 -27.20 -9.73
CA SER A 384 -9.53 -27.15 -10.84
C SER A 384 -10.25 -28.50 -11.08
N MET A 385 -9.58 -29.63 -10.74
CA MET A 385 -10.12 -30.98 -10.84
C MET A 385 -10.74 -31.53 -9.53
N GLY A 386 -10.57 -30.81 -8.41
CA GLY A 386 -10.89 -31.28 -7.06
C GLY A 386 -12.31 -30.97 -6.56
N GLY A 387 -13.15 -30.30 -7.33
CA GLY A 387 -14.56 -30.06 -6.99
C GLY A 387 -15.48 -31.14 -7.58
N LEU A 388 -16.29 -31.81 -6.74
CA LEU A 388 -17.33 -32.75 -7.16
C LEU A 388 -18.34 -32.19 -8.20
N LEU A 389 -18.36 -30.87 -8.42
CA LEU A 389 -19.12 -30.18 -9.46
C LEU A 389 -18.39 -30.04 -10.82
N GLY A 390 -17.05 -30.13 -10.85
CA GLY A 390 -16.25 -30.06 -12.09
C GLY A 390 -16.33 -31.32 -12.94
N ARG A 391 -16.65 -32.47 -12.33
CA ARG A 391 -16.76 -33.77 -13.04
C ARG A 391 -17.98 -33.88 -13.96
N ARG A 392 -19.03 -33.07 -13.74
CA ARG A 392 -20.23 -33.08 -14.61
C ARG A 392 -20.06 -32.19 -15.86
N TRP A 393 -19.30 -31.10 -15.74
CA TRP A 393 -19.07 -30.20 -16.86
C TRP A 393 -18.08 -30.78 -17.88
N PHE A 394 -17.01 -31.42 -17.39
CA PHE A 394 -15.99 -32.03 -18.26
C PHE A 394 -16.48 -33.27 -19.02
N ARG A 395 -17.40 -34.07 -18.44
CA ARG A 395 -18.04 -35.20 -19.14
C ARG A 395 -18.97 -34.74 -20.27
N SER A 396 -19.71 -33.65 -20.04
CA SER A 396 -20.58 -33.06 -21.07
C SER A 396 -19.81 -32.46 -22.24
N TYR A 397 -18.57 -32.00 -21.99
CA TYR A 397 -17.69 -31.47 -23.04
C TYR A 397 -17.07 -32.61 -23.89
N LEU A 398 -16.64 -33.70 -23.24
CA LEU A 398 -16.10 -34.88 -23.93
C LEU A 398 -17.13 -35.65 -24.76
N ASP A 399 -18.40 -35.73 -24.34
CA ASP A 399 -19.46 -36.37 -25.13
C ASP A 399 -19.85 -35.54 -26.38
N SER A 400 -19.53 -34.23 -26.40
CA SER A 400 -19.81 -33.33 -27.53
C SER A 400 -18.70 -33.34 -28.61
N ALA A 401 -17.49 -33.77 -28.25
CA ALA A 401 -16.37 -33.91 -29.17
C ALA A 401 -16.27 -35.37 -29.64
N ARG A 402 -16.86 -35.68 -30.81
CA ARG A 402 -16.78 -37.00 -31.48
C ARG A 402 -15.35 -37.39 -31.87
N LEU A 403 -14.49 -37.70 -30.90
CA LEU A 403 -13.17 -38.26 -31.12
C LEU A 403 -13.26 -39.79 -31.05
N LYS A 404 -13.18 -40.43 -32.21
CA LYS A 404 -13.11 -41.89 -32.34
C LYS A 404 -11.78 -42.39 -31.79
N THR A 405 -11.78 -43.08 -30.66
CA THR A 405 -10.62 -43.82 -30.18
C THR A 405 -10.71 -45.28 -30.64
N ARG A 406 -9.62 -45.80 -31.23
CA ARG A 406 -9.47 -47.21 -31.58
C ARG A 406 -8.50 -47.81 -30.58
N ALA A 407 -8.99 -48.66 -29.68
CA ALA A 407 -8.16 -49.36 -28.70
C ALA A 407 -7.57 -50.63 -29.34
N SER A 408 -6.24 -50.80 -29.27
CA SER A 408 -5.60 -52.12 -29.35
C SER A 408 -4.98 -52.42 -27.99
N GLY A 409 -5.50 -53.45 -27.34
CA GLY A 409 -5.12 -53.81 -25.98
C GLY A 409 -3.79 -54.54 -25.91
N ASP A 410 -3.06 -54.29 -24.83
CA ASP A 410 -2.28 -55.32 -24.18
C ASP A 410 -2.45 -55.19 -22.65
N LYS A 411 -2.86 -56.29 -22.02
CA LYS A 411 -3.19 -56.36 -20.59
C LYS A 411 -1.98 -56.90 -19.85
N ASN A 412 -1.08 -56.02 -19.43
CA ASN A 412 -0.29 -56.14 -18.20
C ASN A 412 0.85 -55.11 -18.19
N ARG A 413 0.55 -53.91 -17.69
CA ARG A 413 1.43 -52.99 -16.94
C ARG A 413 0.68 -51.67 -16.77
N GLU A 414 0.30 -51.36 -15.53
CA GLU A 414 -0.22 -50.04 -15.14
C GLU A 414 0.91 -49.01 -15.20
N VAL A 415 1.09 -48.35 -16.35
CA VAL A 415 1.50 -46.93 -16.47
C VAL A 415 1.01 -46.44 -17.83
N GLU A 416 -0.09 -45.68 -17.88
CA GLU A 416 -0.43 -44.89 -19.07
C GLU A 416 0.42 -43.61 -19.07
N MET A 417 1.50 -43.59 -19.86
CA MET A 417 2.14 -42.33 -20.25
C MET A 417 1.31 -41.67 -21.34
N TRP A 418 0.83 -40.46 -21.07
CA TRP A 418 0.21 -39.59 -22.08
C TRP A 418 1.29 -38.67 -22.65
N GLU A 419 1.82 -39.00 -23.82
CA GLU A 419 2.70 -38.11 -24.60
C GLU A 419 1.81 -37.18 -25.44
N VAL A 420 1.63 -35.93 -25.01
CA VAL A 420 0.97 -34.90 -25.84
C VAL A 420 2.01 -34.35 -26.81
N ARG A 421 2.00 -34.85 -28.06
CA ARG A 421 2.67 -34.16 -29.17
C ARG A 421 1.71 -33.14 -29.75
N ALA A 422 2.07 -31.86 -29.64
CA ALA A 422 1.46 -30.80 -30.42
C ALA A 422 1.86 -31.00 -31.90
N THR A 423 0.88 -31.04 -32.79
CA THR A 423 1.04 -30.70 -34.21
C THR A 423 0.34 -29.38 -34.46
#